data_AF-A0A954KXS5-F1
#
_entry.id   AF-A0A954KXS5-F1
#
_cell.length_a   1.000
_cell.length_b   1.000
_cell.length_c   1.000
_cell.angle_alpha   90.00
_cell.angle_beta   90.00
_cell.angle_gamma   90.00
#
_symmetry.space_group_name_H-M   'P 1'
#
loop_
_entity.id
_entity.type
_entity.pdbx_description
1 polymer ?
#
loop_
_entity_poly.entity_id
_entity_poly.type
_entity_poly.pdbx_seq_one_letter_code
_entity_poly.pdbx_strand_id
1 'polypeptide(L)' 'ARANNLEVAGFEFIESIDGRTVVYDVNTNTNYNPDVEKVAPKSGPGSVAAYLKRVEAEVGGLVSVGRR' A
#
# COMPACT_ATOMS: atom_id res chain seq x y z
N ALA A 1 -1.68 8.08 6.61
CA ALA A 1 -1.80 7.86 5.15
C ALA A 1 -2.77 8.86 4.50
N ARG A 2 -4.09 8.79 4.76
CA ARG A 2 -5.10 9.64 4.09
C ARG A 2 -4.87 11.16 4.19
N ALA A 3 -4.53 11.67 5.38
CA ALA A 3 -4.24 13.10 5.57
C ALA A 3 -3.03 13.60 4.75
N ASN A 4 -2.17 12.69 4.29
CA ASN A 4 -0.99 12.98 3.47
C ASN A 4 -1.20 12.51 2.01
N ASN A 5 -2.42 12.20 1.60
CA ASN A 5 -2.76 11.74 0.24
C ASN A 5 -1.95 10.51 -0.21
N LEU A 6 -1.69 9.58 0.72
CA LEU A 6 -1.02 8.31 0.42
C LEU A 6 -2.07 7.20 0.24
N GLU A 7 -2.14 6.68 -0.99
CA GLU A 7 -3.04 5.59 -1.37
C GLU A 7 -2.47 4.22 -1.02
N VAL A 8 -1.14 4.11 -0.98
CA VAL A 8 -0.40 2.93 -0.54
C VAL A 8 0.65 3.35 0.47
N ALA A 9 0.71 2.66 1.60
CA ALA A 9 1.73 2.85 2.63
C ALA A 9 1.97 1.55 3.39
N GLY A 10 3.23 1.20 3.61
CA GLY A 10 3.67 0.18 4.56
C GLY A 10 4.00 0.82 5.90
N PHE A 11 3.67 0.14 7.00
CA PHE A 11 3.99 0.59 8.35
C PHE A 11 4.90 -0.41 9.02
N GLU A 12 5.99 0.06 9.58
CA GLU A 12 6.86 -0.76 10.39
C GLU A 12 6.69 -0.40 11.86
N PHE A 13 6.49 -1.43 12.67
CA PHE A 13 6.27 -1.25 14.09
C PHE A 13 6.93 -2.36 14.89
N ILE A 14 7.21 -2.04 16.14
CA ILE A 14 7.65 -3.00 17.17
C ILE A 14 6.67 -2.95 18.34
N GLU A 15 6.66 -4.00 19.15
CA GLU A 15 6.05 -3.98 20.48
C GLU A 15 7.13 -3.69 21.51
N SER A 16 6.93 -2.67 22.34
CA SER A 16 7.83 -2.35 23.45
C SER A 16 7.61 -3.30 24.63
N ILE A 17 8.55 -3.30 25.59
CA ILE A 17 8.53 -4.19 26.77
C ILE A 17 7.26 -4.00 27.63
N ASP A 18 6.69 -2.81 27.62
CA ASP A 18 5.43 -2.47 28.31
C ASP A 18 4.17 -2.72 27.45
N GLY A 19 4.30 -3.40 26.30
CA GLY A 19 3.20 -3.84 25.45
C GLY A 19 2.66 -2.77 24.49
N ARG A 20 3.34 -1.62 24.32
CA ARG A 20 2.90 -0.59 23.37
C ARG A 20 3.37 -0.93 21.96
N THR A 21 2.49 -0.73 20.98
CA THR A 21 2.88 -0.69 19.57
C THR A 21 3.55 0.63 19.25
N VAL A 22 4.80 0.59 18.81
CA VAL A 22 5.57 1.77 18.39
C VAL A 22 5.84 1.67 16.90
N VAL A 23 5.20 2.54 16.13
CA VAL A 23 5.49 2.71 14.70
C VAL A 23 6.75 3.55 14.58
N TYR A 24 7.78 3.04 13.91
CA TYR A 24 9.06 3.71 13.77
C TYR A 24 9.36 4.14 12.33
N ASP A 25 8.68 3.56 11.33
CA ASP A 25 8.86 3.93 9.93
C ASP A 25 7.56 3.78 9.12
N VAL A 26 7.46 4.55 8.03
CA VAL A 26 6.36 4.51 7.05
C VAL A 26 6.94 4.55 5.64
N ASN A 27 6.79 3.45 4.90
CA ASN A 27 7.34 3.27 3.55
C ASN A 27 6.27 3.49 2.47
N THR A 28 6.58 4.28 1.45
CA THR A 28 5.71 4.49 0.27
C THR A 28 6.10 3.65 -0.94
N ASN A 29 7.29 3.04 -0.94
CA ASN A 29 7.86 2.32 -2.07
C ASN A 29 7.79 0.79 -1.95
N THR A 30 7.65 0.22 -0.74
CA THR A 30 7.11 -1.13 -0.41
C THR A 30 7.71 -1.63 0.91
N ASN A 31 6.98 -2.50 1.62
CA ASN A 31 7.56 -3.47 2.55
C ASN A 31 6.90 -4.83 2.26
N TYR A 32 7.70 -5.85 1.94
CA TYR A 32 7.22 -7.19 1.64
C TYR A 32 7.80 -8.19 2.63
N ASN A 33 6.92 -8.99 3.23
CA ASN A 33 7.31 -10.09 4.12
C ASN A 33 6.61 -11.39 3.66
N PRO A 34 7.36 -12.39 3.15
CA PRO A 34 6.76 -13.62 2.64
C PRO A 34 6.10 -14.49 3.71
N ASP A 35 6.52 -14.38 4.98
CA ASP A 35 5.92 -15.16 6.06
C ASP A 35 4.58 -14.57 6.49
N VAL A 36 4.45 -13.23 6.47
CA VAL A 36 3.16 -12.56 6.63
C VAL A 36 2.23 -12.90 5.47
N GLU A 37 2.72 -12.86 4.23
CA GLU A 37 1.92 -13.15 3.04
C GLU A 37 1.31 -14.56 3.05
N LYS A 38 2.02 -15.55 3.60
CA LYS A 38 1.53 -16.94 3.72
C LYS A 38 0.33 -17.09 4.66
N VAL A 39 0.24 -16.26 5.71
CA VAL A 39 -0.78 -16.40 6.77
C VAL A 39 -1.83 -15.31 6.75
N ALA A 40 -1.58 -14.21 6.04
CA ALA A 40 -2.50 -13.10 5.93
C ALA A 40 -3.77 -13.53 5.18
N PRO A 41 -4.96 -13.05 5.61
CA PRO A 41 -6.23 -13.36 4.92
C PRO A 41 -6.34 -12.68 3.55
N LYS A 42 -5.44 -11.75 3.22
CA LYS A 42 -5.39 -11.01 1.96
C LYS A 42 -3.95 -10.81 1.53
N SER A 43 -3.72 -10.95 0.23
CA SER A 43 -2.43 -10.63 -0.38
C SER A 43 -2.19 -9.12 -0.37
N GLY A 44 -1.09 -8.68 0.25
CA GLY A 44 -0.65 -7.28 0.21
C GLY A 44 -0.27 -6.87 -1.22
N PRO A 45 0.72 -7.54 -1.85
CA PRO A 45 1.11 -7.28 -3.23
C PRO A 45 -0.04 -7.40 -4.24
N GLY A 46 -0.92 -8.40 -4.08
CA GLY A 46 -2.08 -8.57 -4.95
C GLY A 46 -3.07 -7.40 -4.86
N SER A 47 -3.27 -6.85 -3.66
CA SER A 47 -4.10 -5.66 -3.47
C SER A 47 -3.49 -4.41 -4.11
N VAL A 48 -2.17 -4.25 -4.02
CA VAL A 48 -1.44 -3.17 -4.69
C VAL A 48 -1.55 -3.28 -6.21
N ALA A 49 -1.35 -4.48 -6.78
CA ALA A 49 -1.51 -4.71 -8.21
C ALA A 49 -2.94 -4.40 -8.69
N ALA A 50 -3.96 -4.83 -7.95
CA ALA A 50 -5.35 -4.52 -8.26
C ALA A 50 -5.67 -3.02 -8.19
N TYR A 51 -5.04 -2.29 -7.25
CA TYR A 51 -5.15 -0.83 -7.17
C TYR A 51 -4.49 -0.16 -8.38
N LEU A 52 -3.24 -0.51 -8.70
CA LEU A 52 -2.52 0.06 -9.83
C LEU A 52 -3.22 -0.18 -11.17
N LYS A 53 -3.85 -1.34 -11.35
CA LYS A 53 -4.68 -1.63 -12.54
C LYS A 53 -5.88 -0.67 -12.67
N ARG A 54 -6.51 -0.26 -11.56
CA ARG A 54 -7.60 0.72 -11.59
C ARG A 54 -7.06 2.11 -11.95
N VAL A 55 -5.96 2.52 -11.31
CA VAL A 55 -5.29 3.79 -11.61
C VAL A 55 -4.87 3.86 -13.09
N GLU A 56 -4.32 2.77 -13.64
CA GLU A 56 -3.99 2.68 -15.06
C GLU A 56 -5.21 2.93 -15.95
N ALA A 57 -6.34 2.28 -15.66
CA ALA A 57 -7.57 2.45 -16.43
C ALA A 57 -8.12 3.89 -16.34
N GLU A 58 -8.07 4.50 -15.17
CA GLU A 58 -8.49 5.89 -14.94
C GLU A 58 -7.60 6.88 -15.70
N VAL A 59 -6.28 6.71 -15.60
CA VAL A 59 -5.30 7.57 -16.30
C VAL A 59 -5.37 7.35 -17.81
N GLY A 60 -5.48 6.10 -18.28
CA GLY A 60 -5.64 5.78 -19.70
C GLY A 60 -6.93 6.38 -20.29
N GLY A 61 -8.02 6.38 -19.51
CA GLY A 61 -9.26 7.06 -19.86
C GLY A 61 -9.08 8.57 -20.01
N LEU A 62 -8.37 9.22 -19.07
CA LEU A 62 -8.06 10.65 -19.12
C LEU A 62 -7.20 11.03 -20.34
N VAL A 63 -6.19 10.23 -20.67
CA VAL A 63 -5.34 10.45 -21.85
C VAL A 63 -6.15 10.34 -23.15
N SER A 64 -7.13 9.43 -23.19
CA SER A 64 -8.01 9.28 -24.36
C SER A 64 -8.96 10.47 -24.57
N VAL A 65 -9.36 11.14 -23.48
CA VAL A 65 -10.24 12.31 -23.51
C VAL A 65 -9.48 13.58 -23.93
N GLY A 66 -8.24 13.76 -23.45
CA GLY A 66 -7.41 14.93 -23.78
C GLY A 66 -6.79 14.93 -25.19
N ARG A 67 -6.94 13.84 -25.94
CA ARG A 67 -6.52 13.73 -27.36
C ARG A 67 -7.66 13.98 -28.36
N ARG A 68 -8.85 14.31 -27.90
CA ARG A 68 -9.98 14.74 -28.74
C ARG A 68 -10.11 16.25 -28.78
#